data_AF-A0A251UNP1-F1
#
_entry.id   AF-A0A251UNP1-F1
#
_cell.length_a   1.000
_cell.length_b   1.000
_cell.length_c   1.000
_cell.angle_alpha   90.00
_cell.angle_beta   90.00
_cell.angle_gamma   90.00
#
_symmetry.space_group_name_H-M   'P 1'
#
loop_
_entity.id
_entity.type
_entity.pdbx_description
1 polymer ?
#
loop_
_entity_poly.entity_id
_entity_poly.type
_entity_poly.pdbx_seq_one_letter_code
_entity_poly.pdbx_strand_id
1 'polypeptide(L)'
;MACQSLWVNEKYDVYGFGVLILEIMIGRRPIEYGEDNVLILNEQVKVMLEEGNVLECVDESMGQYPEEEVLPVLKLALVCTSEIPSSMFDEEGEGRVGSH
;
A
#
# COMPACT_ATOMS: atom_id res chain seq x y z
N MET A 1 -23.86 -8.41 -10.70
CA MET A 1 -23.20 -7.09 -10.71
C MET A 1 -22.90 -6.53 -9.31
N ALA A 2 -23.49 -7.01 -8.20
CA ALA A 2 -23.12 -6.56 -6.84
C ALA A 2 -21.89 -7.26 -6.22
N CYS A 3 -21.47 -8.41 -6.76
CA CYS A 3 -20.33 -9.17 -6.21
C CYS A 3 -18.97 -8.53 -6.53
N GLN A 4 -18.86 -7.87 -7.68
CA GLN A 4 -17.61 -7.22 -8.10
C GLN A 4 -17.31 -5.97 -7.27
N SER A 5 -18.32 -5.17 -6.93
CA SER A 5 -18.15 -3.98 -6.07
C SER A 5 -17.72 -4.33 -4.64
N LEU A 6 -18.18 -5.45 -4.09
CA LEU A 6 -17.78 -5.92 -2.75
C LEU A 6 -16.30 -6.35 -2.73
N TRP A 7 -15.85 -7.12 -3.72
CA TRP A 7 -14.45 -7.56 -3.83
C TRP A 7 -13.48 -6.39 -4.08
N VAL A 8 -13.94 -5.39 -4.83
CA VAL A 8 -13.21 -4.13 -5.01
C VAL A 8 -13.06 -3.41 -3.68
N ASN A 9 -14.12 -3.34 -2.86
CA ASN A 9 -14.05 -2.72 -1.52
C ASN A 9 -13.09 -3.47 -0.59
N GLU A 10 -13.18 -4.81 -0.52
CA GLU A 10 -12.29 -5.62 0.32
C GLU A 10 -10.81 -5.38 0.00
N LYS A 11 -10.46 -5.23 -1.28
CA LYS A 11 -9.10 -4.91 -1.70
C LYS A 11 -8.67 -3.49 -1.33
N TYR A 12 -9.58 -2.51 -1.38
CA TYR A 12 -9.31 -1.18 -0.86
C TYR A 12 -9.14 -1.17 0.66
N ASP A 13 -9.89 -2.00 1.39
CA ASP A 13 -9.75 -2.15 2.84
C ASP A 13 -8.36 -2.74 3.18
N VAL A 14 -7.91 -3.76 2.43
CA VAL A 14 -6.55 -4.33 2.57
C VAL A 14 -5.48 -3.29 2.26
N TYR A 15 -5.63 -2.55 1.16
CA TYR A 15 -4.69 -1.49 0.78
C TYR A 15 -4.61 -0.40 1.86
N GLY A 16 -5.77 0.10 2.30
CA GLY A 16 -5.87 1.13 3.33
C GLY A 16 -5.30 0.66 4.67
N PHE A 17 -5.49 -0.61 5.02
CA PHE A 17 -4.86 -1.21 6.20
C PHE A 17 -3.34 -1.28 6.07
N GLY A 18 -2.81 -1.63 4.89
CA GLY A 18 -1.37 -1.60 4.62
C GLY A 18 -0.77 -0.20 4.77
N VAL A 19 -1.45 0.81 4.21
CA VAL A 19 -1.05 2.22 4.36
C VAL A 19 -1.06 2.65 5.83
N LEU A 20 -2.11 2.28 6.58
CA LEU A 20 -2.23 2.58 8.00
C LEU A 20 -1.10 1.95 8.83
N ILE A 21 -0.73 0.69 8.54
CA ILE A 21 0.41 0.04 9.21
C ILE A 21 1.69 0.84 8.95
N LEU A 22 1.96 1.24 7.70
CA LEU A 22 3.16 2.03 7.38
C LEU A 22 3.16 3.37 8.12
N GLU A 23 2.03 4.07 8.16
CA GLU A 23 1.89 5.34 8.89
C GLU A 23 2.18 5.18 10.38
N ILE A 24 1.65 4.13 11.02
CA ILE A 24 1.88 3.86 12.45
C ILE A 24 3.33 3.48 12.73
N MET A 25 3.90 2.59 11.91
CA MET A 25 5.26 2.07 12.14
C MET A 25 6.35 3.12 11.92
N ILE A 26 6.10 4.10 11.04
CA ILE A 26 7.10 5.09 10.61
C ILE A 26 6.82 6.46 11.23
N GLY A 27 5.61 6.69 11.76
CA GLY A 27 5.24 7.96 12.39
C GLY A 27 5.16 9.13 11.39
N ARG A 28 5.03 8.82 10.09
CA ARG A 28 4.98 9.80 8.99
C ARG A 28 3.71 9.66 8.18
N ARG A 29 3.29 10.75 7.56
CA ARG A 29 2.08 10.75 6.74
C ARG A 29 2.30 9.91 5.48
N PRO A 30 1.27 9.18 4.99
CA PRO A 30 1.36 8.41 3.75
C PRO A 30 1.77 9.24 2.53
N ILE A 31 1.37 10.51 2.51
CA ILE A 31 1.67 11.47 1.45
C ILE A 31 2.13 12.78 2.10
N GLU A 32 3.31 13.25 1.70
CA GLU A 32 3.85 14.55 2.08
C GLU A 32 4.09 15.39 0.82
N TYR A 33 3.59 16.63 0.82
CA TYR A 33 3.76 17.58 -0.28
C TYR A 33 4.90 18.54 0.05
N GLY A 34 5.94 18.55 -0.79
CA GLY A 34 7.00 19.55 -0.80
C GLY A 34 6.71 20.68 -1.79
N GLU A 35 7.67 21.59 -1.96
CA GLU A 35 7.53 22.73 -2.89
C GLU A 35 7.45 22.27 -4.36
N ASP A 36 8.25 21.27 -4.76
CA ASP A 36 8.34 20.76 -6.14
C ASP A 36 8.16 19.23 -6.25
N ASN A 37 7.82 18.54 -5.15
CA ASN A 37 7.73 17.08 -5.12
C ASN A 37 6.62 16.55 -4.20
N VAL A 38 6.20 15.31 -4.46
CA VAL A 38 5.31 14.54 -3.58
C VAL A 38 6.07 13.31 -3.12
N LEU A 39 6.12 13.08 -1.82
CA LEU A 39 6.72 11.90 -1.22
C LEU A 39 5.62 10.92 -0.86
N ILE A 40 5.69 9.71 -1.42
CA ILE A 40 4.80 8.61 -1.09
C ILE A 40 5.55 7.67 -0.14
N LEU A 41 5.04 7.55 1.08
CA LEU A 41 5.67 6.76 2.15
C LEU A 41 5.93 5.33 1.70
N ASN A 42 4.96 4.71 1.02
CA ASN A 42 5.09 3.36 0.50
C ASN A 42 6.31 3.16 -0.40
N GLU A 43 6.53 4.08 -1.35
CA GLU A 43 7.64 4.00 -2.29
C GLU A 43 8.99 4.13 -1.58
N GLN A 44 9.08 5.02 -0.59
CA GLN A 44 10.28 5.18 0.23
C GLN A 44 10.61 3.92 1.02
N VAL A 45 9.62 3.33 1.69
CA VAL A 45 9.80 2.11 2.49
C VAL A 45 10.20 0.94 1.62
N LYS A 46 9.64 0.84 0.42
CA LYS A 46 9.99 -0.19 -0.55
C LYS A 46 11.47 -0.10 -0.95
N VAL A 47 11.96 1.09 -1.28
CA VAL A 47 13.38 1.32 -1.60
C VAL A 47 14.27 0.96 -0.41
N MET A 48 13.93 1.42 0.80
CA MET A 48 14.71 1.13 2.00
C MET A 48 14.75 -0.37 2.35
N LEU A 49 13.67 -1.11 2.05
CA LEU A 49 13.65 -2.57 2.19
C LEU A 49 14.58 -3.25 1.18
N GLU A 50 14.58 -2.80 -0.07
CA GLU A 50 15.46 -3.31 -1.13
C GLU A 50 16.94 -3.03 -0.82
N GLU A 51 17.24 -1.90 -0.19
CA GLU A 51 18.59 -1.51 0.25
C GLU A 51 19.03 -2.18 1.57
N GLY A 52 18.11 -2.81 2.30
CA GLY A 52 18.39 -3.48 3.57
C GLY A 52 18.37 -2.59 4.81
N ASN A 53 17.91 -1.34 4.68
CA ASN A 53 17.95 -0.31 5.73
C ASN A 53 16.56 0.06 6.28
N VAL A 54 15.51 -0.71 5.98
CA VAL A 54 14.11 -0.36 6.32
C VAL A 54 13.85 -0.10 7.81
N LEU A 55 14.64 -0.71 8.71
CA LEU A 55 14.49 -0.53 10.16
C LEU A 55 14.88 0.89 10.60
N GLU A 56 15.71 1.60 9.82
CA GLU A 56 16.06 3.00 10.07
C GLU A 56 14.88 3.95 9.88
N CYS A 57 13.81 3.51 9.21
CA CYS A 57 12.59 4.30 9.03
C CYS A 57 11.59 4.14 10.18
N VAL A 58 11.81 3.23 11.13
CA VAL A 58 10.85 2.99 12.22
C VAL A 58 10.80 4.21 13.13
N ASP A 59 9.60 4.62 13.55
CA ASP A 59 9.39 5.77 14.42
C ASP A 59 10.18 5.61 15.72
N GLU A 60 11.08 6.57 15.98
CA GLU A 60 11.88 6.64 17.21
C GLU A 60 11.01 6.69 18.47
N SER A 61 9.77 7.17 18.35
CA SER A 61 8.80 7.24 19.46
C SER A 61 8.31 5.86 19.93
N MET A 62 8.49 4.80 19.12
CA MET A 62 8.12 3.43 19.48
C MET A 62 9.02 2.83 20.57
N GLY A 63 10.17 3.45 20.87
CA GLY A 63 11.11 2.97 21.88
C GLY A 63 11.80 1.66 21.46
N GLN A 64 12.04 0.75 22.41
CA GLN A 64 12.64 -0.54 22.11
C GLN A 64 11.62 -1.49 21.51
N TYR A 65 11.92 -2.02 20.32
CA TYR A 65 11.14 -3.03 19.63
C TYR A 65 12.02 -4.21 19.21
N PRO A 66 11.47 -5.42 19.15
CA PRO A 66 12.15 -6.57 18.56
C PRO A 66 12.14 -6.48 17.03
N GLU A 67 13.31 -6.32 16.41
CA GLU A 67 13.45 -6.21 14.94
C GLU A 67 12.83 -7.41 14.19
N GLU A 68 12.90 -8.59 14.81
CA GLU A 68 12.30 -9.84 14.34
C GLU A 68 10.77 -9.82 14.23
N GLU A 69 10.10 -8.89 14.92
CA GLU A 69 8.66 -8.66 14.79
C GLU A 69 8.36 -7.50 13.82
N VAL A 70 9.20 -6.47 13.78
CA VAL A 70 8.99 -5.28 12.95
C VAL A 70 9.20 -5.56 11.47
N LEU A 71 10.26 -6.27 11.10
CA LEU A 71 10.58 -6.54 9.70
C LEU A 71 9.46 -7.34 8.98
N PRO A 72 8.87 -8.40 9.58
CA PRO A 72 7.70 -9.06 8.99
C PRO A 72 6.48 -8.14 8.83
N VAL A 73 6.22 -7.25 9.79
CA VAL A 73 5.08 -6.32 9.73
C VAL A 73 5.26 -5.32 8.59
N LEU A 74 6.46 -4.76 8.41
CA LEU A 74 6.77 -3.87 7.30
C LEU A 74 6.63 -4.57 5.94
N LYS A 75 7.10 -5.83 5.84
CA LYS A 75 6.92 -6.65 4.62
C LYS A 75 5.45 -6.92 4.32
N LEU A 76 4.67 -7.27 5.35
CA LEU A 76 3.22 -7.48 5.20
C LEU A 76 2.54 -6.21 4.70
N ALA A 77 2.85 -5.07 5.29
CA ALA A 77 2.28 -3.78 4.89
C ALA A 77 2.61 -3.46 3.42
N LEU A 78 3.85 -3.69 2.98
CA LEU A 78 4.24 -3.53 1.58
C LEU A 78 3.46 -4.46 0.63
N VAL A 79 3.20 -5.70 1.03
CA VAL A 79 2.36 -6.64 0.26
C VAL A 79 0.91 -6.15 0.20
N CYS A 80 0.34 -5.66 1.30
CA CYS A 80 -1.00 -5.08 1.30
C CYS A 80 -1.13 -3.89 0.33
N THR A 81 -0.04 -3.18 0.11
CA THR A 81 0.01 -1.99 -0.77
C THR A 81 0.54 -2.25 -2.18
N SER A 82 0.93 -3.48 -2.53
CA SER A 82 1.66 -3.74 -3.78
C SER A 82 0.81 -3.69 -5.05
N GLU A 83 -0.52 -3.86 -4.93
CA GLU A 83 -1.45 -3.74 -6.06
C GLU A 83 -2.78 -3.11 -5.64
N ILE A 84 -3.15 -2.01 -6.30
CA ILE A 84 -4.55 -1.56 -6.33
C ILE A 84 -5.28 -2.53 -7.27
N PRO A 85 -6.49 -3.04 -6.95
CA PRO A 85 -7.30 -3.79 -7.92
C PRO A 85 -7.42 -3.05 -9.25
N SER A 86 -6.75 -3.59 -10.27
CA SER A 86 -6.89 -3.15 -11.66
C SER A 86 -8.26 -3.59 -12.19
N SER A 87 -9.29 -2.81 -11.92
CA SER A 87 -10.55 -2.86 -12.69
C SER A 87 -11.32 -1.54 -12.52
N MET A 88 -10.71 -0.43 -12.94
CA MET A 88 -11.45 0.80 -13.29
C MET A 88 -11.20 1.19 -14.76
N PHE A 89 -10.65 0.28 -15.58
CA PHE A 89 -10.31 0.55 -16.98
C PHE A 89 -10.84 -0.49 -17.98
N ASP A 90 -11.84 -1.31 -17.64
CA ASP A 90 -12.38 -2.34 -18.54
C ASP A 90 -13.89 -2.23 -18.82
N GLU A 91 -14.51 -1.05 -18.71
CA GLU A 91 -15.93 -0.86 -19.06
C GLU A 91 -16.16 0.22 -20.13
N GLU A 92 -15.26 0.36 -21.11
CA GLU A 92 -15.61 0.94 -22.42
C GLU A 92 -14.89 0.20 -23.55
N GLY A 93 -15.37 -1.01 -23.89
CA GLY A 93 -14.97 -1.67 -25.13
C GLY A 93 -15.12 -3.18 -25.14
N GLU A 94 -16.33 -3.68 -25.42
CA GLU A 94 -16.48 -4.79 -26.36
C GLU A 94 -17.93 -4.81 -26.88
N GLY A 95 -18.07 -4.47 -28.17
CA GLY A 95 -19.34 -4.48 -28.87
C GLY A 95 -19.95 -5.89 -28.95
N ARG A 96 -21.28 -5.90 -28.99
CA ARG A 96 -22.16 -7.04 -29.27
C ARG A 96 -21.59 -7.96 -30.36
N VAL A 97 -21.25 -9.19 -30.00
CA VAL A 97 -21.41 -10.34 -30.91
C VAL A 97 -22.54 -11.20 -30.35
N GLY A 98 -23.76 -10.82 -30.73
CA GLY A 98 -24.94 -11.66 -30.62
C GLY A 98 -25.06 -12.48 -31.90
N SER A 99 -25.02 -13.79 -31.73
CA SER A 99 -25.20 -14.84 -32.71
C SER A 99 -26.50 -14.68 -33.50
N HIS A 100 -26.42 -14.78 -34.84
CA HIS A 100 -27.38 -15.49 -35.69
C HIS A 100 -26.75 -15.78 -37.05
#